data_AF-A0A817PMS0-F1
#
_entry.id   AF-A0A817PMS0-F1
#
_cell.length_a   1.000
_cell.length_b   1.000
_cell.length_c   1.000
_cell.angle_alpha   90.00
_cell.angle_beta   90.00
_cell.angle_gamma   90.00
#
_symmetry.space_group_name_H-M   'P 1'
#
loop_
_entity.id
_entity.type
_entity.pdbx_description
1 polymer ?
#
loop_
_entity_poly.entity_id
_entity_poly.type
_entity_poly.pdbx_seq_one_letter_code
_entity_poly.pdbx_strand_id
1 'polypeptide(L)'
;MDFSENHNLLIQHQVMQAYWTAAQAAIFTADVTVSKDKHHSIAIISDYLSHDVQFVHAAQGVIVDYLRGLHPSVKHFNYVSDGAGQHFKNNKSLLNLTYHQSDFGSPASWTFSSTAHGKGPMDGIGATIKYQATRKVLSGKDEDAILTPEQLYKFAQQHLKIK
;
A
#
# COMPACT_ATOMS: atom_id res chain seq x y z
N MET A 1 -4.91 6.97 2.26
CA MET A 1 -3.73 6.10 2.10
C MET A 1 -3.30 5.64 3.47
N ASP A 2 -2.86 4.40 3.58
CA ASP A 2 -2.48 3.81 4.87
C ASP A 2 -1.52 2.63 4.65
N PHE A 3 -0.86 2.21 5.72
CA PHE A 3 -0.15 0.95 5.77
C PHE A 3 -1.09 -0.17 6.22
N SER A 4 -1.11 -1.26 5.47
CA SER A 4 -1.56 -2.51 6.05
C SER A 4 -0.41 -3.11 6.85
N GLU A 5 -0.71 -3.78 7.96
CA GLU A 5 0.27 -4.57 8.71
C GLU A 5 1.10 -5.48 7.78
N ASN A 6 2.36 -5.73 8.08
CA ASN A 6 3.17 -6.59 7.23
C ASN A 6 2.55 -7.99 7.13
N HIS A 7 2.47 -8.51 5.91
CA HIS A 7 1.88 -9.81 5.64
C HIS A 7 2.95 -10.91 5.75
N ASN A 8 2.73 -11.86 6.64
CA ASN A 8 3.55 -13.08 6.70
C ASN A 8 3.31 -13.91 5.44
N LEU A 9 4.42 -14.28 4.79
CA LEU A 9 4.45 -15.16 3.62
C LEU A 9 4.51 -16.60 4.12
N LEU A 10 3.42 -17.33 3.90
CA LEU A 10 3.16 -18.62 4.54
C LEU A 10 3.26 -19.78 3.54
N ILE A 11 3.57 -20.95 4.09
CA ILE A 11 3.43 -22.27 3.46
C ILE A 11 2.37 -23.01 4.28
N GLN A 12 1.60 -23.90 3.65
CA GLN A 12 0.55 -24.64 4.35
C GLN A 12 1.13 -25.59 5.41
N HIS A 13 2.14 -26.37 5.05
CA HIS A 13 2.79 -27.31 5.97
C HIS A 13 4.09 -26.75 6.53
N GLN A 14 3.99 -25.81 7.47
CA GLN A 14 5.15 -25.24 8.17
C GLN A 14 5.46 -25.96 9.48
N VAL A 15 6.76 -26.17 9.74
CA VAL A 15 7.25 -26.53 11.08
C VAL A 15 7.13 -25.32 12.00
N MET A 16 6.97 -25.57 13.31
CA MET A 16 6.75 -24.51 14.32
C MET A 16 7.79 -23.38 14.28
N GLN A 17 9.05 -23.69 13.94
CA GLN A 17 10.12 -22.70 13.84
C GLN A 17 9.88 -21.66 12.73
N ALA A 18 9.21 -22.04 11.64
CA ALA A 18 8.96 -21.16 10.50
C ALA A 18 8.04 -19.98 10.87
N TYR A 19 7.26 -20.09 11.94
CA TYR A 19 6.44 -18.98 12.46
C TYR A 19 7.29 -17.75 12.84
N TRP A 20 8.48 -17.97 13.40
CA TRP A 20 9.37 -16.89 13.86
C TRP A 20 10.28 -16.35 12.77
N THR A 21 10.41 -17.07 11.65
CA THR A 21 11.33 -16.73 10.56
C THR A 21 10.60 -16.49 9.24
N ALA A 22 9.26 -16.41 9.26
CA ALA A 22 8.46 -16.20 8.07
C ALA A 22 8.88 -14.89 7.40
N ALA A 23 9.18 -14.96 6.10
CA ALA A 23 9.38 -13.76 5.32
C ALA A 23 8.12 -12.90 5.36
N GLN A 24 8.28 -11.59 5.27
CA GLN A 24 7.18 -10.65 5.30
C GLN A 24 7.18 -9.79 4.04
N ALA A 25 6.01 -9.25 3.71
CA ALA A 25 5.85 -8.20 2.72
C ALA A 25 5.12 -6.99 3.34
N ALA A 26 5.62 -5.79 3.08
CA ALA A 26 4.88 -4.58 3.37
C ALA A 26 3.83 -4.34 2.29
N ILE A 27 2.64 -3.90 2.71
CA ILE A 27 1.54 -3.56 1.81
C ILE A 27 1.07 -2.15 2.15
N PHE A 28 1.30 -1.22 1.22
CA PHE A 28 0.79 0.14 1.32
C PHE A 28 -0.43 0.28 0.42
N THR A 29 -1.52 0.85 0.94
CA THR A 29 -2.79 0.91 0.23
C THR A 29 -3.27 2.34 0.06
N ALA A 30 -3.80 2.63 -1.12
CA ALA A 30 -4.40 3.91 -1.43
C ALA A 30 -5.71 3.70 -2.18
N ASP A 31 -6.74 4.41 -1.74
CA ASP A 31 -7.98 4.56 -2.49
C ASP A 31 -7.99 5.97 -3.09
N VAL A 32 -8.15 6.05 -4.41
CA VAL A 32 -8.00 7.30 -5.16
C VAL A 32 -9.31 7.63 -5.86
N THR A 33 -9.89 8.76 -5.50
CA THR A 33 -11.05 9.34 -6.18
C THR A 33 -10.61 10.47 -7.11
N VAL A 34 -10.80 10.31 -8.42
CA VAL A 34 -10.46 11.34 -9.44
C VAL A 34 -11.67 12.23 -9.73
N SER A 35 -12.85 11.62 -9.80
CA SER A 35 -14.15 12.29 -9.90
C SER A 35 -15.19 11.45 -9.15
N LYS A 36 -16.42 11.95 -8.98
CA LYS A 36 -17.49 11.22 -8.26
C LYS A 36 -17.65 9.77 -8.71
N ASP A 37 -17.43 9.49 -10.00
CA ASP A 37 -17.65 8.17 -10.61
C ASP A 37 -16.35 7.41 -10.92
N LYS A 38 -15.17 8.00 -10.70
CA LYS A 38 -13.88 7.39 -11.03
C LYS A 38 -13.06 7.15 -9.76
N HIS A 39 -13.02 5.88 -9.36
CA HIS A 39 -12.27 5.38 -8.20
C HIS A 39 -11.21 4.37 -8.63
N HIS A 40 -10.03 4.43 -8.03
CA HIS A 40 -8.93 3.48 -8.25
C HIS A 40 -8.46 2.96 -6.90
N SER A 41 -8.51 1.64 -6.72
CA SER A 41 -7.92 0.96 -5.58
C SER A 41 -6.50 0.54 -5.94
N ILE A 42 -5.52 1.11 -5.24
CA ILE A 42 -4.09 0.90 -5.48
C ILE A 42 -3.47 0.16 -4.29
N ALA A 43 -2.61 -0.81 -4.58
CA ALA A 43 -1.80 -1.47 -3.57
C ALA A 43 -0.33 -1.59 -4.03
N ILE A 44 0.58 -1.13 -3.19
CA ILE A 44 2.02 -1.24 -3.40
C ILE A 44 2.55 -2.32 -2.46
N ILE A 45 3.21 -3.31 -3.05
CA ILE A 45 3.81 -4.43 -2.32
C ILE A 45 5.32 -4.27 -2.39
N SER A 46 5.98 -4.35 -1.23
CA SER A 46 7.42 -4.17 -1.12
C SER A 46 8.05 -5.13 -0.11
N ASP A 47 9.31 -5.44 -0.33
CA ASP A 47 10.21 -6.11 0.61
C ASP A 47 10.77 -5.14 1.68
N TYR A 48 10.61 -3.83 1.50
CA TYR A 48 10.97 -2.83 2.49
C TYR A 48 9.93 -2.78 3.62
N LEU A 49 10.25 -3.41 4.76
CA LEU A 49 9.29 -3.65 5.85
C LEU A 49 9.03 -2.45 6.77
N SER A 50 9.82 -1.39 6.65
CA SER A 50 9.73 -0.23 7.54
C SER A 50 8.58 0.68 7.12
N HIS A 51 7.64 0.91 8.05
CA HIS A 51 6.55 1.86 7.86
C HIS A 51 7.06 3.26 8.22
N ASP A 52 7.82 3.87 7.33
CA ASP A 52 8.45 5.16 7.58
C ASP A 52 8.12 6.20 6.50
N VAL A 53 8.67 7.41 6.67
CA VAL A 53 8.43 8.51 5.73
C VAL A 53 9.06 8.26 4.36
N GLN A 54 10.16 7.49 4.30
CA GLN A 54 10.86 7.18 3.06
C GLN A 54 10.00 6.27 2.19
N PHE A 55 9.39 5.25 2.79
CA PHE A 55 8.40 4.40 2.12
C PHE A 55 7.27 5.26 1.57
N VAL A 56 6.67 6.14 2.39
CA VAL A 56 5.54 6.97 1.95
C VAL A 56 5.91 7.84 0.75
N HIS A 57 7.09 8.46 0.74
CA HIS A 57 7.56 9.27 -0.39
C HIS A 57 7.76 8.44 -1.66
N ALA A 58 8.38 7.27 -1.56
CA ALA A 58 8.53 6.36 -2.69
C ALA A 58 7.17 5.89 -3.23
N ALA A 59 6.24 5.55 -2.32
CA ALA A 59 4.88 5.18 -2.66
C ALA A 59 4.11 6.31 -3.37
N GLN A 60 4.28 7.56 -2.92
CA GLN A 60 3.72 8.74 -3.58
C GLN A 60 4.22 8.87 -5.02
N GLY A 61 5.52 8.67 -5.26
CA GLY A 61 6.09 8.68 -6.62
C GLY A 61 5.42 7.66 -7.54
N VAL A 62 5.32 6.40 -7.10
CA VAL A 62 4.65 5.33 -7.86
C VAL A 62 3.18 5.67 -8.15
N ILE A 63 2.46 6.19 -7.16
CA ILE A 63 1.05 6.57 -7.31
C ILE A 63 0.90 7.75 -8.29
N VAL A 64 1.74 8.77 -8.18
CA VAL A 64 1.68 9.96 -9.04
C VAL A 64 1.97 9.59 -10.49
N ASP A 65 2.99 8.77 -10.74
CA ASP A 65 3.34 8.34 -12.10
C ASP A 65 2.22 7.49 -12.71
N TYR A 66 1.66 6.56 -11.93
CA TYR A 66 0.52 5.74 -12.37
C TYR A 66 -0.71 6.60 -12.72
N LEU A 67 -1.08 7.54 -11.83
CA LEU A 67 -2.24 8.39 -12.02
C LEU A 67 -2.05 9.38 -13.17
N ARG A 68 -0.84 9.88 -13.40
CA ARG A 68 -0.53 10.75 -14.53
C ARG A 68 -0.66 10.02 -15.87
N GLY A 69 -0.24 8.76 -15.92
CA GLY A 69 -0.42 7.92 -17.11
C GLY A 69 -1.90 7.70 -17.46
N LEU A 70 -2.78 7.62 -16.45
CA LEU A 70 -4.21 7.41 -16.62
C LEU A 70 -5.02 8.71 -16.83
N HIS A 71 -4.65 9.77 -16.12
CA HIS A 71 -5.35 11.05 -16.10
C HIS A 71 -4.35 12.20 -16.26
N PRO A 72 -3.88 12.48 -17.48
CA PRO A 72 -2.90 13.54 -17.73
C PRO A 72 -3.35 14.95 -17.33
N SER A 73 -4.67 15.14 -17.15
CA SER A 73 -5.27 16.42 -16.77
C SER A 73 -5.21 16.73 -15.26
N VAL A 74 -4.70 15.82 -14.43
CA VAL A 74 -4.57 16.04 -12.98
C VAL A 74 -3.54 17.14 -12.73
N LYS A 75 -3.96 18.20 -12.03
CA LYS A 75 -3.12 19.37 -11.73
C LYS A 75 -2.67 19.46 -10.28
N HIS A 76 -3.32 18.71 -9.38
CA HIS A 76 -3.09 18.82 -7.94
C HIS A 76 -3.44 17.49 -7.27
N PHE A 77 -2.62 17.07 -6.31
CA PHE A 77 -2.86 15.87 -5.51
C PHE A 77 -3.30 16.25 -4.09
N ASN A 78 -4.31 15.58 -3.57
CA ASN A 78 -4.72 15.75 -2.18
C ASN A 78 -4.55 14.43 -1.44
N TYR A 79 -3.52 14.34 -0.60
CA TYR A 79 -3.28 13.18 0.24
C TYR A 79 -4.18 13.22 1.47
N VAL A 80 -4.76 12.06 1.81
CA VAL A 80 -5.54 11.87 3.02
C VAL A 80 -5.00 10.66 3.75
N SER A 81 -4.57 10.84 4.99
CA SER A 81 -4.05 9.79 5.86
C SER A 81 -4.46 10.02 7.31
N ASP A 82 -4.17 9.06 8.17
CA ASP A 82 -4.31 9.27 9.61
C ASP A 82 -3.22 10.21 10.17
N GLY A 83 -3.32 10.49 11.47
CA GLY A 83 -2.37 11.35 12.19
C GLY A 83 -1.11 10.63 12.69
N ALA A 84 -0.73 9.45 12.18
CA ALA A 84 0.41 8.70 12.68
C ALA A 84 1.71 9.48 12.51
N GLY A 85 2.33 9.86 13.64
CA GLY A 85 3.55 10.69 13.65
C GLY A 85 4.79 9.99 13.10
N GLN A 86 4.80 8.67 13.08
CA GLN A 86 5.91 7.86 12.56
C GLN A 86 6.15 8.07 11.06
N HIS A 87 5.09 8.07 10.26
CA HIS A 87 5.20 7.97 8.80
C HIS A 87 4.33 8.99 8.04
N PHE A 88 3.28 9.54 8.65
CA PHE A 88 2.42 10.54 7.98
C PHE A 88 2.55 11.94 8.57
N LYS A 89 2.30 12.13 9.86
CA LYS A 89 2.19 13.46 10.48
C LYS A 89 3.47 13.87 11.20
N ASN A 90 4.53 14.17 10.45
CA ASN A 90 5.79 14.69 11.00
C ASN A 90 6.46 15.73 10.09
N ASN A 91 7.57 16.30 10.56
CA ASN A 91 8.33 17.33 9.86
C ASN A 91 8.95 16.85 8.54
N LYS A 92 9.35 15.57 8.44
CA LYS A 92 9.90 15.00 7.20
C LYS A 92 8.81 14.87 6.13
N SER A 93 7.62 14.40 6.50
CA SER A 93 6.47 14.34 5.59
C SER A 93 6.04 15.74 5.12
N LEU A 94 6.14 16.74 6.00
CA LEU A 94 5.91 18.15 5.61
C LEU A 94 6.99 18.66 4.66
N LEU A 95 8.26 18.32 4.89
CA LEU A 95 9.37 18.66 3.98
C LEU A 95 9.12 18.06 2.59
N ASN A 96 8.77 16.78 2.53
CA ASN A 96 8.40 16.11 1.29
C ASN A 96 7.25 16.81 0.58
N LEU A 97 6.23 17.27 1.32
CA LEU A 97 5.11 18.04 0.76
C LEU A 97 5.59 19.38 0.16
N THR A 98 6.54 20.08 0.79
CA THR A 98 7.08 21.33 0.25
C THR A 98 7.86 21.14 -1.05
N TYR A 99 8.55 20.00 -1.20
CA TYR A 99 9.30 19.66 -2.42
C TYR A 99 8.50 18.85 -3.45
N HIS A 100 7.23 18.53 -3.17
CA HIS A 100 6.40 17.68 -4.02
C HIS A 100 6.29 18.17 -5.48
N GLN A 101 6.22 19.48 -5.70
CA GLN A 101 6.24 20.06 -7.05
C GLN A 101 7.57 19.83 -7.77
N SER A 102 8.69 19.91 -7.06
CA SER A 102 10.02 19.68 -7.61
C SER A 102 10.23 18.19 -7.92
N ASP A 103 9.85 17.32 -6.99
CA ASP A 103 10.10 15.88 -7.08
C ASP A 103 9.18 15.21 -8.09
N PHE A 104 7.90 15.58 -8.07
CA PHE A 104 6.88 14.89 -8.86
C PHE A 104 6.26 15.77 -9.95
N GLY A 105 6.60 17.05 -10.07
CA GLY A 105 6.08 17.92 -11.12
C GLY A 105 4.63 18.39 -10.92
N SER A 106 4.05 18.22 -9.72
CA SER A 106 2.70 18.70 -9.40
C SER A 106 2.62 19.16 -7.95
N PRO A 107 1.83 20.18 -7.60
CA PRO A 107 1.63 20.55 -6.22
C PRO A 107 0.76 19.52 -5.53
N ALA A 108 0.89 19.45 -4.21
CA ALA A 108 0.03 18.61 -3.38
C ALA A 108 -0.40 19.32 -2.11
N SER A 109 -1.53 18.89 -1.58
CA SER A 109 -2.01 19.18 -0.24
C SER A 109 -2.12 17.89 0.55
N TRP A 110 -2.10 17.99 1.88
CA TRP A 110 -2.23 16.83 2.75
C TRP A 110 -3.18 17.14 3.90
N THR A 111 -4.25 16.36 3.98
CA THR A 111 -5.25 16.40 5.04
C THR A 111 -5.07 15.20 5.96
N PHE A 112 -5.03 15.43 7.26
CA PHE A 112 -4.95 14.39 8.26
C PHE A 112 -6.32 14.17 8.91
N SER A 113 -6.77 12.93 9.00
CA SER A 113 -7.97 12.60 9.76
C SER A 113 -7.71 12.69 11.27
N SER A 114 -8.77 12.86 12.04
CA SER A 114 -8.70 12.85 13.50
C SER A 114 -8.24 11.47 14.02
N THR A 115 -7.37 11.48 15.02
CA THR A 115 -6.94 10.26 15.71
C THR A 115 -8.16 9.47 16.20
N ALA A 116 -8.18 8.15 15.95
CA ALA A 116 -9.26 7.23 16.34
C ALA A 116 -10.61 7.38 15.59
N HIS A 117 -10.63 7.96 14.39
CA HIS A 117 -11.75 7.76 13.46
C HIS A 117 -11.58 6.49 12.62
N GLY A 118 -12.73 5.88 12.30
CA GLY A 118 -12.86 4.49 11.86
C GLY A 118 -12.13 4.11 10.58
N LYS A 119 -12.07 2.80 10.35
CA LYS A 119 -11.44 2.17 9.19
C LYS A 119 -11.97 2.74 7.88
N GLY A 120 -11.09 2.97 6.93
CA GLY A 120 -11.43 3.49 5.61
C GLY A 120 -11.35 2.43 4.51
N PRO A 121 -11.67 2.79 3.25
CA PRO A 121 -11.59 1.88 2.11
C PRO A 121 -10.20 1.22 1.93
N MET A 122 -9.14 1.94 2.28
CA MET A 122 -7.75 1.47 2.21
C MET A 122 -7.47 0.25 3.10
N ASP A 123 -8.16 0.11 4.23
CA ASP A 123 -8.08 -1.08 5.10
C ASP A 123 -8.63 -2.33 4.38
N GLY A 124 -9.72 -2.15 3.64
CA GLY A 124 -10.38 -3.22 2.88
C GLY A 124 -9.51 -3.76 1.74
N ILE A 125 -8.76 -2.87 1.07
CA ILE A 125 -7.80 -3.26 0.01
C ILE A 125 -6.74 -4.20 0.59
N GLY A 126 -6.08 -3.79 1.68
CA GLY A 126 -5.02 -4.59 2.31
C GLY A 126 -5.55 -5.90 2.88
N ALA A 127 -6.71 -5.85 3.54
CA ALA A 127 -7.37 -7.04 4.07
C ALA A 127 -7.74 -8.04 2.96
N THR A 128 -8.23 -7.56 1.81
CA THR A 128 -8.61 -8.41 0.67
C THR A 128 -7.40 -9.13 0.09
N ILE A 129 -6.28 -8.43 -0.12
CA ILE A 129 -5.04 -9.03 -0.64
C ILE A 129 -4.56 -10.14 0.29
N LYS A 130 -4.42 -9.82 1.59
CA LYS A 130 -3.94 -10.78 2.60
C LYS A 130 -4.88 -11.98 2.71
N TYR A 131 -6.19 -11.74 2.77
CA TYR A 131 -7.17 -12.80 2.92
C TYR A 131 -7.13 -13.77 1.72
N GLN A 132 -7.08 -13.25 0.49
CA GLN A 132 -7.05 -14.07 -0.71
C GLN A 132 -5.72 -14.81 -0.86
N ALA A 133 -4.60 -14.17 -0.52
CA ALA A 133 -3.28 -14.81 -0.53
C ALA A 133 -3.21 -15.96 0.48
N THR A 134 -3.59 -15.71 1.74
CA THR A 134 -3.67 -16.75 2.78
C THR A 134 -4.60 -17.89 2.35
N ARG A 135 -5.77 -17.57 1.79
CA ARG A 135 -6.72 -18.59 1.34
C ARG A 135 -6.14 -19.46 0.22
N LYS A 136 -5.46 -18.86 -0.77
CA LYS A 136 -4.78 -19.59 -1.85
C LYS A 136 -3.75 -20.57 -1.30
N VAL A 137 -2.89 -20.12 -0.38
CA VAL A 137 -1.89 -20.98 0.28
C VAL A 137 -2.56 -22.12 1.06
N LEU A 138 -3.57 -21.82 1.87
CA LEU A 138 -4.24 -22.83 2.70
C LEU A 138 -5.09 -23.84 1.91
N SER A 139 -5.58 -23.47 0.72
CA SER A 139 -6.35 -24.36 -0.15
C SER A 139 -5.50 -25.09 -1.20
N GLY A 140 -4.24 -24.69 -1.36
CA GLY A 140 -3.35 -25.16 -2.41
C GLY A 140 -2.52 -26.36 -2.00
N LYS A 141 -1.47 -26.64 -2.77
CA LYS A 141 -0.35 -27.49 -2.34
C LYS A 141 0.83 -26.60 -1.93
N ASP A 142 1.84 -27.16 -1.28
CA ASP A 142 3.02 -26.37 -0.88
C ASP A 142 3.76 -25.74 -2.08
N GLU A 143 3.65 -26.32 -3.27
CA GLU A 143 4.17 -25.76 -4.53
C GLU A 143 3.47 -24.46 -4.98
N ASP A 144 2.25 -24.21 -4.49
CA ASP A 144 1.48 -22.99 -4.74
C ASP A 144 1.78 -21.87 -3.72
N ALA A 145 2.71 -22.08 -2.79
CA ALA A 145 2.96 -21.14 -1.71
C ALA A 145 3.52 -19.80 -2.22
N ILE A 146 3.10 -18.72 -1.56
CA ILE A 146 3.55 -17.36 -1.83
C ILE A 146 4.65 -17.04 -0.82
N LEU A 147 5.91 -17.07 -1.26
CA LEU A 147 7.10 -17.00 -0.40
C LEU A 147 7.89 -15.71 -0.55
N THR A 148 7.58 -14.91 -1.57
CA THR A 148 8.26 -13.64 -1.84
C THR A 148 7.24 -12.51 -2.06
N PRO A 149 7.62 -11.26 -1.77
CA PRO A 149 6.78 -10.10 -2.10
C PRO A 149 6.45 -10.01 -3.60
N GLU A 150 7.37 -10.44 -4.47
CA GLU A 150 7.13 -10.49 -5.92
C GLU A 150 6.05 -11.52 -6.29
N GLN A 151 6.04 -12.70 -5.68
CA GLN A 151 4.97 -13.68 -5.88
C GLN A 151 3.63 -13.14 -5.38
N LEU A 152 3.62 -12.42 -4.25
CA LEU A 152 2.41 -11.79 -3.72
C LEU A 152 1.89 -10.72 -4.69
N TYR A 153 2.78 -9.92 -5.29
CA TYR A 153 2.43 -8.96 -6.34
C TYR A 153 1.83 -9.63 -7.57
N LYS A 154 2.47 -10.66 -8.12
CA LYS A 154 1.96 -11.40 -9.28
C LYS A 154 0.59 -12.02 -9.00
N PHE A 155 0.43 -12.62 -7.81
CA PHE A 155 -0.86 -13.16 -7.36
C PHE A 155 -1.94 -12.07 -7.30
N ALA A 156 -1.66 -10.93 -6.65
CA ALA A 156 -2.60 -9.83 -6.55
C ALA A 156 -3.01 -9.29 -7.93
N GLN A 157 -2.04 -9.12 -8.84
CA GLN A 157 -2.28 -8.61 -10.18
C GLN A 157 -3.14 -9.55 -11.04
N GLN A 158 -3.00 -10.87 -10.88
CA GLN A 158 -3.75 -11.86 -11.65
C GLN A 158 -5.16 -12.10 -11.12
N HIS A 159 -5.34 -12.06 -9.80
CA HIS A 159 -6.57 -12.51 -9.15
C HIS A 159 -7.44 -11.38 -8.58
N LEU A 160 -6.91 -10.16 -8.46
CA LEU A 160 -7.61 -9.03 -7.86
C LEU A 160 -7.77 -7.89 -8.87
N LYS A 161 -8.91 -7.18 -8.81
CA LYS A 161 -9.13 -5.94 -9.56
C LYS A 161 -8.49 -4.74 -8.87
N ILE A 162 -7.33 -4.95 -8.24
CA ILE A 162 -6.53 -3.93 -7.55
C ILE A 162 -5.34 -3.63 -8.45
N LYS A 163 -4.96 -2.36 -8.53
CA LYS A 163 -3.90 -1.89 -9.42
C LYS A 163 -2.61 -1.59 -8.69
#